data_AF-A0A2T5AK30-F1
#
_entry.id   AF-A0A2T5AK30-F1
#
_cell.length_a   1.000
_cell.length_b   1.000
_cell.length_c   1.000
_cell.angle_alpha   90.00
_cell.angle_beta   90.00
_cell.angle_gamma   90.00
#
_symmetry.space_group_name_H-M   'P 1'
#
loop_
_entity.id
_entity.type
_entity.pdbx_description
1 polymer ?
#
loop_
_entity_poly.entity_id
_entity_poly.type
_entity_poly.pdbx_seq_one_letter_code
_entity_poly.pdbx_strand_id
1 'polypeptide(L)'
;MLFNWVEGGKTPPTSLARLTELGYRLVIFPVSTLLAATSAVQHALAGLAESGTPTDAVQPMPDLNDFFTTVGLPDVLDLGKRYDHN
;
A
#
# COMPACT_ATOMS: atom_id res chain seq x y z
N MET A 1 -20.56 15.95 3.04
CA MET A 1 -20.86 14.56 3.47
C MET A 1 -19.69 13.66 3.10
N LEU A 2 -19.42 12.64 3.93
CA LEU A 2 -18.43 11.59 3.69
C LEU A 2 -19.10 10.39 3.02
N PHE A 3 -18.43 9.78 2.06
CA PHE A 3 -18.79 8.50 1.46
C PHE A 3 -17.78 7.44 1.85
N ASN A 4 -18.24 6.33 2.42
CA ASN A 4 -17.41 5.17 2.72
C ASN A 4 -17.49 4.18 1.56
N TRP A 5 -16.46 4.13 0.72
CA TRP A 5 -16.40 3.25 -0.44
C TRP A 5 -15.75 1.93 -0.05
N VAL A 6 -16.47 0.82 -0.15
CA VAL A 6 -16.00 -0.49 0.33
C VAL A 6 -16.20 -1.58 -0.72
N GLU A 7 -15.16 -2.39 -0.92
CA GLU A 7 -15.17 -3.57 -1.79
C GLU A 7 -16.17 -4.63 -1.27
N GLY A 8 -16.93 -5.24 -2.18
CA GLY A 8 -17.87 -6.31 -1.82
C GLY A 8 -19.08 -5.87 -0.99
N GLY A 9 -19.25 -4.56 -0.77
CA GLY A 9 -20.42 -4.01 -0.09
C GLY A 9 -21.70 -4.13 -0.91
N LYS A 10 -22.83 -3.78 -0.28
CA LYS A 10 -24.15 -3.72 -0.95
C LYS A 10 -24.28 -2.55 -1.93
N THR A 11 -23.31 -1.64 -1.92
CA THR A 11 -23.30 -0.45 -2.77
C THR A 11 -22.70 -0.79 -4.12
N PRO A 12 -23.42 -0.57 -5.23
CA PRO A 12 -22.87 -0.78 -6.56
C PRO A 12 -21.58 0.03 -6.77
N PRO A 13 -20.61 -0.48 -7.54
CA PRO A 13 -19.40 0.26 -7.88
C PRO A 13 -19.76 1.63 -8.44
N THR A 14 -19.46 2.67 -7.68
CA THR A 14 -19.80 4.06 -8.03
C THR A 14 -18.51 4.84 -8.23
N SER A 15 -18.41 5.57 -9.35
CA SER A 15 -17.24 6.37 -9.68
C SER A 15 -17.15 7.63 -8.81
N LEU A 16 -15.92 8.15 -8.62
CA LEU A 16 -15.70 9.42 -7.93
C LEU A 16 -16.43 10.59 -8.60
N ALA A 17 -16.51 10.59 -9.95
CA ALA A 17 -17.27 11.59 -10.71
C ALA A 17 -18.75 11.57 -10.31
N ARG A 18 -19.36 10.38 -10.25
CA ARG A 18 -20.75 10.24 -9.84
C ARG A 18 -20.97 10.65 -8.38
N LEU A 19 -20.05 10.31 -7.48
CA LEU A 19 -20.13 10.75 -6.08
C LEU A 19 -20.01 12.27 -5.95
N THR A 20 -19.24 12.91 -6.82
CA THR A 20 -19.11 14.37 -6.89
C THR A 20 -20.42 15.02 -7.35
N GLU A 21 -21.05 14.50 -8.41
CA GLU A 21 -22.37 14.94 -8.87
C GLU A 21 -23.45 14.81 -7.79
N LEU A 22 -23.35 13.77 -6.96
CA LEU A 22 -24.24 13.53 -5.82
C LEU A 22 -23.93 14.42 -4.60
N GLY A 23 -22.91 15.29 -4.66
CA GLY A 23 -22.59 16.27 -3.62
C GLY A 23 -21.70 15.75 -2.48
N TYR A 24 -21.09 14.57 -2.61
CA TYR A 24 -20.08 14.10 -1.67
C TYR A 24 -18.79 14.89 -1.81
N ARG A 25 -18.14 15.20 -0.67
CA ARG A 25 -16.92 16.03 -0.61
C ARG A 25 -15.71 15.31 -0.04
N LEU A 26 -15.91 14.11 0.50
CA LEU A 26 -14.87 13.26 1.03
C LEU A 26 -15.26 11.81 0.73
N VAL A 27 -14.34 11.05 0.16
CA VAL A 27 -14.50 9.63 -0.11
C VAL A 27 -13.33 8.91 0.55
N ILE A 28 -13.62 7.89 1.34
CA ILE A 28 -12.60 7.03 1.96
C ILE A 28 -12.68 5.61 1.40
N PHE A 29 -11.54 4.95 1.38
CA PHE A 29 -11.31 3.60 0.86
C PHE A 29 -10.64 2.78 1.96
N PRO A 30 -11.38 2.42 3.03
CA PRO A 30 -10.78 2.03 4.30
C PRO A 30 -10.02 0.70 4.25
N VAL A 31 -10.34 -0.16 3.28
CA VAL A 31 -9.81 -1.54 3.21
C VAL A 31 -9.10 -1.87 1.91
N SER A 32 -9.20 -1.01 0.88
CA SER A 32 -8.65 -1.26 -0.45
C SER A 32 -7.16 -1.59 -0.45
N THR A 33 -6.37 -0.81 0.28
CA THR A 33 -4.91 -1.01 0.39
C THR A 33 -4.56 -2.28 1.17
N LEU A 34 -5.35 -2.64 2.18
CA LEU A 34 -5.17 -3.87 2.95
C LEU A 34 -5.48 -5.11 2.10
N LEU A 35 -6.54 -5.07 1.29
CA LEU A 35 -6.87 -6.15 0.36
C LEU A 35 -5.79 -6.33 -0.71
N ALA A 36 -5.28 -5.22 -1.27
CA ALA A 36 -4.17 -5.25 -2.22
C ALA A 36 -2.90 -5.85 -1.58
N ALA A 37 -2.53 -5.40 -0.38
CA ALA A 37 -1.39 -5.96 0.36
C ALA A 37 -1.56 -7.45 0.66
N THR A 38 -2.77 -7.88 1.03
CA THR A 38 -3.09 -9.28 1.32
C THR A 38 -2.85 -10.16 0.09
N SER A 39 -3.32 -9.73 -1.08
CA SER A 39 -3.09 -10.44 -2.34
C SER A 39 -1.61 -10.53 -2.70
N ALA A 40 -0.85 -9.43 -2.55
CA ALA A 40 0.59 -9.42 -2.81
C ALA A 40 1.37 -10.37 -1.88
N VAL A 41 1.04 -10.37 -0.58
CA VAL A 41 1.66 -11.27 0.40
C VAL A 41 1.35 -12.73 0.07
N GLN A 42 0.10 -13.07 -0.24
CA GLN A 42 -0.29 -14.44 -0.61
C GLN A 42 0.47 -14.92 -1.85
N HIS A 43 0.60 -14.06 -2.86
CA HIS A 43 1.33 -14.38 -4.09
C HIS A 43 2.82 -14.62 -3.82
N ALA A 44 3.47 -13.75 -3.05
CA ALA A 44 4.87 -13.90 -2.68
C ALA A 44 5.13 -15.18 -1.88
N LEU A 45 4.25 -15.51 -0.93
CA LEU A 45 4.35 -16.73 -0.13
C LEU A 45 4.13 -18.00 -0.96
N ALA A 46 3.21 -17.99 -1.93
CA ALA A 46 3.01 -19.10 -2.84
C ALA A 46 4.26 -19.37 -3.68
N GLY A 47 4.83 -18.32 -4.30
CA GLY A 47 6.07 -18.43 -5.07
C GLY A 47 7.25 -18.93 -4.24
N LEU A 48 7.38 -18.47 -2.99
CA LEU A 48 8.40 -18.94 -2.07
C LEU A 48 8.23 -20.42 -1.69
N ALA A 49 6.99 -20.86 -1.46
CA ALA A 49 6.70 -22.25 -1.12
C ALA A 49 7.03 -23.21 -2.27
N GLU A 50 6.87 -22.76 -3.52
CA GLU A 50 7.15 -23.56 -4.72
C GLU A 50 8.63 -23.59 -5.09
N SER A 51 9.31 -22.44 -5.09
CA SER A 51 10.68 -22.30 -5.61
C SER A 51 11.76 -22.34 -4.52
N GLY A 52 11.41 -22.17 -3.25
CA GLY A 52 12.35 -22.09 -2.13
C GLY A 52 13.18 -20.80 -2.07
N THR A 53 12.92 -19.86 -2.99
CA THR A 53 13.63 -18.58 -3.12
C THR A 53 12.65 -17.50 -3.58
N PRO A 54 12.83 -16.22 -3.24
CA PRO A 54 11.92 -15.16 -3.69
C PRO A 54 12.05 -14.80 -5.19
N THR A 55 12.75 -15.60 -6.00
CA THR A 55 13.14 -15.26 -7.39
C THR A 55 12.01 -15.31 -8.41
N ASP A 56 10.95 -16.11 -8.17
CA ASP A 56 9.86 -16.32 -9.15
C ASP A 56 8.54 -15.64 -8.75
N ALA A 57 8.55 -14.75 -7.75
CA ALA A 57 7.40 -13.91 -7.45
C ALA A 57 7.28 -12.81 -8.52
N VAL A 58 6.75 -13.17 -9.69
CA VAL A 58 6.56 -12.30 -10.86
C VAL A 58 5.48 -11.24 -10.57
N GLN A 59 5.83 -10.20 -9.83
CA GLN A 59 5.16 -8.89 -9.75
C GLN A 59 6.17 -7.85 -9.24
N PRO A 60 6.09 -6.57 -9.66
CA PRO A 60 7.14 -5.59 -9.37
C PRO A 60 7.21 -5.31 -7.86
N MET A 61 8.20 -5.89 -7.19
CA MET A 61 8.63 -5.43 -5.88
C MET A 61 9.39 -4.11 -6.07
N PRO A 62 9.18 -3.12 -5.18
CA PRO A 62 10.04 -1.95 -5.15
C PRO A 62 11.48 -2.38 -4.88
N ASP A 63 12.44 -1.66 -5.45
CA ASP A 63 13.84 -1.84 -5.07
C ASP A 63 13.99 -1.58 -3.57
N LEU A 64 14.90 -2.31 -2.92
CA LEU A 64 15.09 -2.19 -1.48
C LEU A 64 15.55 -0.77 -1.09
N ASN A 65 16.35 -0.09 -1.94
CA ASN A 65 16.79 1.27 -1.69
C ASN A 65 15.64 2.28 -1.88
N ASP A 66 14.76 2.04 -2.85
CA ASP A 66 13.55 2.85 -3.03
C ASP A 66 12.62 2.71 -1.81
N PHE A 67 12.51 1.49 -1.26
CA PHE A 67 11.81 1.26 0.00
C PHE A 67 12.44 2.04 1.15
N PHE A 68 13.76 1.97 1.34
CA PHE A 68 14.46 2.73 2.38
C PHE A 68 14.24 4.24 2.27
N THR A 69 14.23 4.76 1.04
CA THR A 69 13.92 6.17 0.78
C THR A 69 12.48 6.48 1.17
N THR A 70 11.53 5.62 0.77
CA THR A 70 10.10 5.76 1.06
C THR A 70 9.80 5.78 2.56
N VAL A 71 10.48 4.94 3.35
CA VAL A 71 10.29 4.88 4.82
C VAL A 71 11.10 5.94 5.59
N GLY A 72 11.84 6.81 4.90
CA GLY A 72 12.57 7.92 5.50
C GLY A 72 13.87 7.51 6.20
N LEU A 73 14.49 6.38 5.82
CA LEU A 73 15.78 5.96 6.39
C LEU A 73 16.86 7.04 6.29
N PRO A 74 17.01 7.79 5.17
CA PRO A 74 18.02 8.86 5.09
C PRO A 74 17.89 9.91 6.20
N ASP A 75 16.66 10.35 6.49
CA ASP A 75 16.39 11.35 7.51
C ASP A 75 16.73 10.84 8.92
N VAL A 76 16.44 9.57 9.19
CA VAL A 76 16.78 8.90 10.46
C VAL A 76 18.29 8.81 10.64
N LEU A 77 19.03 8.46 9.59
CA LEU A 77 20.50 8.39 9.65
C LEU A 77 21.13 9.77 9.87
N ASP A 78 20.61 10.82 9.22
CA ASP A 78 21.09 12.19 9.42
C ASP A 78 20.70 12.76 10.78
N LEU A 79 19.55 12.33 11.34
CA LEU A 79 19.21 12.61 12.73
C LEU A 79 20.22 11.95 13.69
N GLY A 80 20.56 10.69 13.45
CA GLY A 80 21.56 9.96 14.22
C GLY A 80 22.90 10.69 14.28
N LYS A 81 23.46 11.08 13.13
CA LYS A 81 24.73 11.82 13.05
C LYS A 81 24.71 13.16 13.81
N ARG A 82 23.57 13.85 13.86
CA ARG A 82 23.43 15.14 14.55
C ARG A 82 23.45 15.01 16.07
N TYR A 83 22.99 13.87 16.59
CA TYR A 83 22.93 13.61 18.03
C TYR A 83 24.01 12.64 18.51
N ASP A 84 24.84 12.11 17.62
CA ASP A 84 26.01 11.30 17.95
C ASP A 84 27.04 12.19 18.67
N HIS A 85 26.93 12.26 19.99
CA HIS A 85 27.88 12.94 20.86
C HIS A 85 29.03 11.98 21.12
N ASN A 86 30.13 12.19 20.38
CA ASN A 86 31.46 11.87 20.87
C ASN A 86 32.01 13.09 21.63
#